data_AF-A0A3L7RWD9-F1
#
_entry.id   AF-A0A3L7RWD9-F1
#
_cell.length_a   1.000
_cell.length_b   1.000
_cell.length_c   1.000
_cell.angle_alpha   90.00
_cell.angle_beta   90.00
_cell.angle_gamma   90.00
#
_symmetry.space_group_name_H-M   'P 1'
#
loop_
_entity.id
_entity.type
_entity.pdbx_description
1 polymer ?
#
loop_
_entity_poly.entity_id
_entity_poly.type
_entity_poly.pdbx_seq_one_letter_code
_entity_poly.pdbx_strand_id
1 'polypeptide(L)'
;MRQTGPAIHRCPSHRRIPIRRIGSMHACLSIALILSHATAQHPVVSSQAVGQSLQESGPKKLASKHLPNAIQVRSGVISGGLPEGPAAFAELRDLGVQTIISVDGAKPDLDLAKEFSMRYVHIPHGYDGIPSETIAAITKTLNELPGPIYIHCHHGKHRSPAAAASACVAQGTLSQSEAIGILQLAGTNRAYRGLFETVENVKPIDPLELSKLNFDFPASCDVPPLVDAMVALEVTFAKLDKFAIGGWKSLDATESLDTPHQAVLLQEHFEELLRLDDVKNYPGPFRDLLKESQLAALRVQSMLNPNTSAILSALTPEHREALGVNWKSIRSACTDCHQRFRDPPK
;
A
#
# COMPACT_ATOMS: atom_id res chain seq x y z
N MET A 1 34.43 7.28 -18.77
CA MET A 1 34.67 6.59 -17.49
C MET A 1 33.31 6.34 -16.84
N ARG A 2 32.83 5.09 -16.85
CA ARG A 2 31.53 4.70 -16.25
C ARG A 2 31.81 4.29 -14.81
N GLN A 3 31.25 5.00 -13.84
CA GLN A 3 31.25 4.59 -12.44
C GLN A 3 29.99 3.77 -12.17
N THR A 4 30.20 2.52 -11.76
CA THR A 4 29.21 1.57 -11.26
C THR A 4 28.84 1.94 -9.82
N GLY A 5 27.54 2.10 -9.54
CA GLY A 5 27.03 2.29 -8.18
C GLY A 5 27.18 1.03 -7.31
N PRO A 6 27.11 1.16 -5.97
CA PRO A 6 27.48 0.08 -5.05
C PRO A 6 26.37 -0.97 -4.91
N ALA A 7 26.80 -2.22 -4.76
CA ALA A 7 25.97 -3.40 -4.59
C ALA A 7 25.36 -3.47 -3.18
N ILE A 8 24.06 -3.78 -3.13
CA ILE A 8 23.29 -3.96 -1.89
C ILE A 8 23.63 -5.32 -1.27
N HIS A 9 23.90 -5.28 0.03
CA HIS A 9 24.28 -6.42 0.89
C HIS A 9 23.21 -7.53 0.92
N ARG A 10 23.64 -8.78 0.73
CA ARG A 10 22.84 -9.99 0.98
C ARG A 10 22.95 -10.41 2.45
N CYS A 11 21.81 -10.74 3.07
CA CYS A 11 21.73 -11.32 4.41
C CYS A 11 21.98 -12.85 4.38
N PRO A 12 22.62 -13.46 5.40
CA PRO A 12 23.01 -14.88 5.38
C PRO A 12 21.88 -15.83 5.83
N SER A 13 21.79 -16.98 5.16
CA SER A 13 20.80 -18.04 5.42
C SER A 13 21.16 -18.91 6.63
N HIS A 14 20.23 -19.06 7.58
CA HIS A 14 20.33 -20.02 8.67
C HIS A 14 19.94 -21.44 8.22
N ARG A 15 20.78 -22.41 8.61
CA ARG A 15 20.69 -23.85 8.32
C ARG A 15 19.41 -24.48 8.91
N ARG A 16 18.73 -25.34 8.12
CA ARG A 16 17.67 -26.24 8.58
C ARG A 16 18.24 -27.60 9.02
N ILE A 17 17.69 -28.14 10.11
CA ILE A 17 17.89 -29.50 10.64
C ILE A 17 16.79 -30.41 10.04
N PRO A 18 17.08 -31.67 9.61
CA PRO A 18 16.07 -32.56 9.05
C PRO A 18 15.38 -33.39 10.15
N ILE A 19 14.04 -33.49 10.09
CA ILE A 19 13.27 -34.46 10.89
C ILE A 19 12.88 -35.64 9.99
N ARG A 20 13.12 -36.84 10.53
CA ARG A 20 12.96 -38.17 9.93
C ARG A 20 11.52 -38.51 9.56
N ARG A 21 11.36 -39.21 8.43
CA ARG A 21 10.19 -40.02 8.06
C ARG A 21 10.09 -41.26 8.95
N ILE A 22 8.87 -41.60 9.37
CA ILE A 22 8.48 -42.95 9.81
C ILE A 22 7.37 -43.42 8.87
N GLY A 23 7.53 -44.63 8.33
CA GLY A 23 6.61 -45.24 7.40
C GLY A 23 5.79 -46.39 7.99
N SER A 24 5.31 -47.22 7.06
CA SER A 24 4.63 -48.51 7.23
C SER A 24 3.13 -48.42 7.54
N MET A 25 2.25 -49.32 7.10
CA MET A 25 2.27 -50.48 6.18
C MET A 25 0.81 -51.01 6.14
N HIS A 26 0.40 -51.59 5.00
CA HIS A 26 -0.61 -52.66 4.83
C HIS A 26 -2.10 -52.24 4.99
N ALA A 27 -3.12 -52.84 4.36
CA ALA A 27 -3.28 -54.19 3.81
C ALA A 27 -4.32 -54.22 2.67
N CYS A 28 -4.16 -55.21 1.79
CA CYS A 28 -5.13 -55.68 0.81
C CYS A 28 -6.43 -56.20 1.44
N LEU A 29 -7.57 -56.04 0.77
CA LEU A 29 -8.52 -57.14 0.56
C LEU A 29 -9.48 -56.86 -0.62
N SER A 30 -9.51 -57.81 -1.55
CA SER A 30 -10.42 -57.87 -2.69
C SER A 30 -11.60 -58.79 -2.35
N ILE A 31 -12.84 -58.37 -2.62
CA ILE A 31 -14.01 -59.26 -2.75
C ILE A 31 -14.84 -58.79 -3.95
N ALA A 32 -15.21 -59.76 -4.79
CA ALA A 32 -15.91 -59.60 -6.05
C ALA A 32 -17.40 -60.01 -5.96
N LEU A 33 -18.18 -59.42 -6.87
CA LEU A 33 -19.47 -59.84 -7.45
C LEU A 33 -20.74 -59.88 -6.56
N ILE A 34 -21.80 -59.18 -7.02
CA ILE A 34 -23.01 -59.76 -7.65
C ILE A 34 -23.72 -58.65 -8.45
N LEU A 35 -24.05 -58.95 -9.71
CA LEU A 35 -24.94 -58.18 -10.59
C LEU A 35 -26.40 -58.47 -10.24
N SER A 36 -27.24 -57.43 -10.18
CA SER A 36 -28.69 -57.55 -10.35
C SER A 36 -29.23 -56.29 -11.00
N HIS A 37 -29.76 -56.45 -12.21
CA HIS A 37 -30.45 -55.42 -12.97
C HIS A 37 -31.85 -55.19 -12.36
N ALA A 38 -32.10 -53.99 -11.86
CA ALA A 38 -33.45 -53.52 -11.56
C ALA A 38 -33.64 -52.14 -12.21
N THR A 39 -34.34 -52.13 -13.34
CA THR A 39 -34.84 -50.92 -14.00
C THR A 39 -35.99 -50.35 -13.17
N ALA A 40 -35.79 -49.19 -12.57
CA ALA A 40 -36.85 -48.36 -12.03
C ALA A 40 -36.71 -46.94 -12.60
N GLN A 41 -37.71 -46.53 -13.37
CA GLN A 41 -37.85 -45.20 -13.93
C GLN A 41 -38.61 -44.28 -12.95
N HIS A 42 -38.19 -43.01 -12.97
CA HIS A 42 -38.81 -41.78 -12.43
C HIS A 42 -38.56 -41.44 -10.94
N PRO A 43 -38.44 -40.15 -10.56
CA PRO A 43 -38.56 -38.92 -11.34
C PRO A 43 -37.25 -38.09 -11.39
N VAL A 44 -37.08 -37.32 -12.47
CA VAL A 44 -36.05 -36.27 -12.57
C VAL A 44 -36.44 -35.15 -11.60
N VAL A 45 -35.87 -35.19 -10.39
CA VAL A 45 -35.84 -34.04 -9.50
C VAL A 45 -34.78 -33.10 -10.04
N SER A 46 -35.23 -31.94 -10.51
CA SER A 46 -34.41 -30.83 -10.97
C SER A 46 -33.44 -30.40 -9.87
N SER A 47 -32.23 -30.95 -9.89
CA SER A 47 -31.08 -30.48 -9.11
C SER A 47 -30.57 -29.16 -9.71
N GLN A 48 -31.36 -28.10 -9.56
CA GLN A 48 -30.90 -26.72 -9.75
C GLN A 48 -30.66 -26.10 -8.37
N ALA A 49 -29.45 -26.31 -7.83
CA ALA A 49 -28.73 -25.37 -6.96
C ALA A 49 -27.39 -25.98 -6.53
N VAL A 50 -26.57 -26.43 -7.49
CA VAL A 50 -25.14 -26.64 -7.29
C VAL A 50 -24.45 -25.94 -8.44
N GLY A 51 -23.65 -24.93 -8.13
CA GLY A 51 -22.86 -24.17 -9.11
C GLY A 51 -23.55 -22.93 -9.65
N GLN A 52 -23.82 -21.93 -8.78
CA GLN A 52 -23.71 -20.56 -9.27
C GLN A 52 -22.25 -20.34 -9.62
N SER A 53 -22.00 -20.21 -10.91
CA SER A 53 -20.71 -19.93 -11.50
C SER A 53 -20.02 -18.78 -10.76
N LEU A 54 -18.75 -18.98 -10.41
CA LEU A 54 -17.79 -17.90 -10.35
C LEU A 54 -17.68 -17.36 -11.78
N GLN A 55 -18.65 -16.56 -12.22
CA GLN A 55 -18.47 -15.70 -13.38
C GLN A 55 -17.25 -14.84 -13.07
N GLU A 56 -16.23 -14.94 -13.92
CA GLU A 56 -15.10 -14.01 -13.95
C GLU A 56 -15.63 -12.61 -14.21
N SER A 57 -16.08 -11.93 -13.16
CA SER A 57 -16.47 -10.54 -13.28
C SER A 57 -15.17 -9.74 -13.39
N GLY A 58 -14.99 -9.11 -14.55
CA GLY A 58 -13.87 -8.23 -14.82
C GLY A 58 -13.76 -7.04 -13.85
N PRO A 59 -12.78 -6.15 -14.06
CA PRO A 59 -12.46 -5.09 -13.11
C PRO A 59 -13.66 -4.20 -12.77
N LYS A 60 -13.94 -3.99 -11.48
CA LYS A 60 -15.03 -3.12 -11.03
C LYS A 60 -14.73 -2.46 -9.69
N LYS A 61 -15.26 -1.24 -9.48
CA LYS A 61 -15.25 -0.62 -8.15
C LYS A 61 -16.18 -1.38 -7.22
N LEU A 62 -15.74 -1.55 -5.98
CA LEU A 62 -16.55 -2.08 -4.90
C LEU A 62 -17.20 -0.92 -4.15
N ALA A 63 -18.49 -1.05 -3.85
CA ALA A 63 -19.14 -0.17 -2.92
C ALA A 63 -18.59 -0.49 -1.53
N SER A 64 -17.80 0.42 -0.98
CA SER A 64 -17.11 0.23 0.29
C SER A 64 -17.30 1.45 1.17
N LYS A 65 -17.43 1.23 2.48
CA LYS A 65 -17.59 2.32 3.46
C LYS A 65 -16.26 2.69 4.12
N HIS A 66 -15.37 1.73 4.29
CA HIS A 66 -14.14 1.88 5.08
C HIS A 66 -12.86 1.56 4.30
N LEU A 67 -12.96 1.05 3.06
CA LEU A 67 -11.83 0.78 2.18
C LEU A 67 -11.79 1.82 1.04
N PRO A 68 -10.86 2.79 1.07
CA PRO A 68 -10.77 3.82 0.04
C PRO A 68 -10.48 3.22 -1.33
N ASN A 69 -11.22 3.65 -2.35
CA ASN A 69 -11.01 3.25 -3.76
C ASN A 69 -10.89 1.73 -3.99
N ALA A 70 -11.65 0.93 -3.24
CA ALA A 70 -11.64 -0.52 -3.39
C ALA A 70 -12.12 -0.95 -4.80
N ILE A 71 -11.31 -1.75 -5.47
CA ILE A 71 -11.51 -2.25 -6.83
C ILE A 71 -11.27 -3.74 -6.80
N GLN A 72 -12.28 -4.51 -7.19
CA GLN A 72 -12.06 -5.89 -7.56
C GLN A 72 -11.31 -5.90 -8.89
N VAL A 73 -10.06 -6.37 -8.85
CA VAL A 73 -9.17 -6.47 -10.02
C VAL A 73 -9.56 -7.70 -10.85
N ARG A 74 -9.79 -8.82 -10.16
CA ARG A 74 -10.42 -10.04 -10.67
C ARG A 74 -11.03 -10.80 -9.48
N SER A 75 -11.70 -11.92 -9.75
CA SER A 75 -12.14 -12.81 -8.65
C SER A 75 -10.96 -13.17 -7.74
N GLY A 76 -11.09 -12.92 -6.44
CA GLY A 76 -10.06 -13.23 -5.42
C GLY A 76 -8.93 -12.21 -5.27
N VAL A 77 -8.87 -11.13 -6.07
CA VAL A 77 -7.85 -10.06 -5.93
C VAL A 77 -8.53 -8.70 -5.92
N ILE A 78 -8.28 -7.94 -4.85
CA ILE A 78 -8.84 -6.61 -4.63
C ILE A 78 -7.66 -5.64 -4.46
N SER A 79 -7.76 -4.47 -5.09
CA SER A 79 -6.86 -3.33 -4.88
C SER A 79 -7.60 -2.23 -4.14
N GLY A 80 -6.94 -1.50 -3.23
CA GLY A 80 -7.54 -0.32 -2.60
C GLY A 80 -6.55 0.49 -1.76
N GLY A 81 -7.08 1.36 -0.91
CA GLY A 81 -6.33 2.21 0.02
C GLY A 81 -6.15 1.55 1.39
N LEU A 82 -5.45 2.26 2.28
CA LEU A 82 -5.13 1.81 3.62
C LEU A 82 -6.42 1.45 4.38
N PRO A 83 -6.53 0.21 4.91
CA PRO A 83 -7.63 -0.12 5.82
C PRO A 83 -7.36 0.50 7.18
N GLU A 84 -8.12 1.53 7.54
CA GLU A 84 -7.94 2.26 8.80
C GLU A 84 -8.89 1.76 9.89
N GLY A 85 -8.30 1.23 10.96
CA GLY A 85 -9.01 0.85 12.18
C GLY A 85 -9.94 -0.38 12.06
N PRO A 86 -10.56 -0.79 13.18
CA PRO A 86 -11.29 -2.08 13.24
C PRO A 86 -12.45 -2.20 12.26
N ALA A 87 -13.11 -1.09 11.90
CA ALA A 87 -14.21 -1.11 10.94
C ALA A 87 -13.76 -1.50 9.53
N ALA A 88 -12.58 -1.04 9.09
CA ALA A 88 -12.02 -1.42 7.79
C ALA A 88 -11.61 -2.90 7.76
N PHE A 89 -11.03 -3.43 8.84
CA PHE A 89 -10.68 -4.85 8.94
C PHE A 89 -11.92 -5.75 9.04
N ALA A 90 -12.99 -5.29 9.70
CA ALA A 90 -14.28 -5.98 9.68
C ALA A 90 -14.85 -6.06 8.25
N GLU A 91 -14.79 -4.96 7.49
CA GLU A 91 -15.22 -4.95 6.09
C GLU A 91 -14.37 -5.88 5.21
N LEU A 92 -13.04 -5.92 5.41
CA LEU A 92 -12.17 -6.89 4.73
C LEU A 92 -12.56 -8.34 5.03
N ARG A 93 -12.90 -8.65 6.29
CA ARG A 93 -13.36 -9.99 6.70
C ARG A 93 -14.68 -10.35 6.04
N ASP A 94 -15.61 -9.40 5.96
CA ASP A 94 -16.90 -9.59 5.32
C ASP A 94 -16.77 -9.79 3.79
N LEU A 95 -15.73 -9.22 3.18
CA LEU A 95 -15.30 -9.52 1.80
C LEU A 95 -14.54 -10.86 1.67
N GLY A 96 -14.32 -11.57 2.78
CA GLY A 96 -13.63 -12.85 2.84
C GLY A 96 -12.11 -12.76 2.75
N VAL A 97 -11.52 -11.57 2.84
CA VAL A 97 -10.07 -11.37 2.70
C VAL A 97 -9.32 -12.14 3.78
N GLN A 98 -8.33 -12.94 3.35
CA GLN A 98 -7.46 -13.72 4.26
C GLN A 98 -6.04 -13.17 4.32
N THR A 99 -5.60 -12.50 3.25
CA THR A 99 -4.26 -11.91 3.15
C THR A 99 -4.33 -10.45 2.70
N ILE A 100 -3.57 -9.59 3.37
CA ILE A 100 -3.36 -8.18 3.03
C ILE A 100 -1.92 -7.99 2.56
N ILE A 101 -1.73 -7.29 1.43
CA ILE A 101 -0.43 -6.87 0.93
C ILE A 101 -0.34 -5.34 1.01
N SER A 102 0.53 -4.79 1.86
CA SER A 102 0.90 -3.37 1.77
C SER A 102 2.00 -3.23 0.73
N VAL A 103 1.77 -2.34 -0.23
CA VAL A 103 2.81 -1.81 -1.13
C VAL A 103 3.17 -0.36 -0.78
N ASP A 104 2.67 0.14 0.35
CA ASP A 104 3.07 1.42 0.91
C ASP A 104 4.40 1.30 1.68
N GLY A 105 5.11 2.41 1.89
CA GLY A 105 6.28 2.44 2.77
C GLY A 105 5.90 2.52 4.26
N ALA A 106 4.65 2.90 4.57
CA ALA A 106 4.14 2.89 5.94
C ALA A 106 4.10 1.47 6.52
N LYS A 107 4.52 1.34 7.78
CA LYS A 107 4.49 0.06 8.51
C LYS A 107 3.05 -0.45 8.65
N PRO A 108 2.76 -1.71 8.29
CA PRO A 108 1.45 -2.32 8.52
C PRO A 108 1.02 -2.36 9.98
N ASP A 109 -0.30 -2.26 10.22
CA ASP A 109 -0.91 -2.53 11.52
C ASP A 109 -1.07 -4.05 11.73
N LEU A 110 -0.06 -4.66 12.35
CA LEU A 110 0.00 -6.10 12.57
C LEU A 110 -0.87 -6.58 13.74
N ASP A 111 -1.13 -5.71 14.72
CA ASP A 111 -1.95 -6.06 15.88
C ASP A 111 -3.40 -6.23 15.46
N LEU A 112 -3.91 -5.29 14.65
CA LEU A 112 -5.26 -5.36 14.12
C LEU A 112 -5.41 -6.51 13.12
N ALA A 113 -4.40 -6.76 12.29
CA ALA A 113 -4.39 -7.93 11.40
C ALA A 113 -4.51 -9.24 12.18
N LYS A 114 -3.81 -9.35 13.31
CA LYS A 114 -3.88 -10.52 14.19
C LYS A 114 -5.26 -10.66 14.85
N GLU A 115 -5.84 -9.55 15.32
CA GLU A 115 -7.20 -9.54 15.89
C GLU A 115 -8.24 -10.10 14.90
N PHE A 116 -8.11 -9.73 13.62
CA PHE A 116 -9.00 -10.19 12.55
C PHE A 116 -8.56 -11.48 11.85
N SER A 117 -7.52 -12.16 12.36
CA SER A 117 -6.98 -13.41 11.81
C SER A 117 -6.58 -13.31 10.32
N MET A 118 -6.09 -12.14 9.91
CA MET A 118 -5.60 -11.88 8.56
C MET A 118 -4.08 -11.92 8.52
N ARG A 119 -3.52 -12.49 7.44
CA ARG A 119 -2.09 -12.47 7.20
C ARG A 119 -1.69 -11.16 6.52
N TYR A 120 -0.66 -10.50 7.02
CA TYR A 120 -0.06 -9.33 6.36
C TYR A 120 1.23 -9.69 5.63
N VAL A 121 1.46 -9.06 4.48
CA VAL A 121 2.73 -9.07 3.75
C VAL A 121 3.08 -7.63 3.35
N HIS A 122 4.34 -7.23 3.55
CA HIS A 122 4.82 -5.88 3.24
C HIS A 122 5.82 -5.93 2.09
N ILE A 123 5.45 -5.32 0.95
CA ILE A 123 6.21 -5.31 -0.31
C ILE A 123 6.20 -3.91 -0.92
N PRO A 124 6.88 -2.92 -0.31
CA PRO A 124 6.82 -1.53 -0.74
C PRO A 124 7.46 -1.31 -2.12
N HIS A 125 6.90 -0.38 -2.89
CA HIS A 125 7.53 0.09 -4.13
C HIS A 125 7.27 1.59 -4.38
N GLY A 126 8.09 2.18 -5.26
CA GLY A 126 8.04 3.58 -5.66
C GLY A 126 6.99 3.91 -6.74
N TYR A 127 7.03 5.15 -7.22
CA TYR A 127 6.15 5.68 -8.28
C TYR A 127 6.83 5.70 -9.66
N ASP A 128 8.15 5.55 -9.70
CA ASP A 128 9.03 5.54 -10.86
C ASP A 128 9.00 4.20 -11.63
N GLY A 129 8.36 3.18 -11.06
CA GLY A 129 8.16 1.87 -11.65
C GLY A 129 8.07 0.80 -10.57
N ILE A 130 7.74 -0.43 -10.97
CA ILE A 130 7.77 -1.58 -10.05
C ILE A 130 8.90 -2.51 -10.49
N PRO A 131 9.92 -2.76 -9.64
CA PRO A 131 10.99 -3.69 -9.96
C PRO A 131 10.46 -5.09 -10.28
N SER A 132 11.11 -5.82 -11.18
CA SER A 132 10.62 -7.13 -11.63
C SER A 132 10.60 -8.17 -10.50
N GLU A 133 11.55 -8.08 -9.57
CA GLU A 133 11.59 -8.87 -8.34
C GLU A 133 10.42 -8.56 -7.41
N THR A 134 9.95 -7.31 -7.38
CA THR A 134 8.78 -6.90 -6.59
C THR A 134 7.50 -7.45 -7.21
N ILE A 135 7.37 -7.36 -8.54
CA ILE A 135 6.26 -8.01 -9.26
C ILE A 135 6.26 -9.51 -8.99
N ALA A 136 7.41 -10.17 -9.09
CA ALA A 136 7.54 -11.61 -8.82
C ALA A 136 7.16 -11.97 -7.37
N ALA A 137 7.56 -11.17 -6.38
CA ALA A 137 7.18 -11.38 -4.98
C ALA A 137 5.66 -11.24 -4.76
N ILE A 138 5.04 -10.22 -5.35
CA ILE A 138 3.58 -10.03 -5.28
C ILE A 138 2.87 -11.18 -5.99
N THR A 139 3.29 -11.56 -7.21
CA THR A 139 2.70 -12.69 -7.96
C THR A 139 2.84 -14.01 -7.20
N LYS A 140 4.00 -14.28 -6.58
CA LYS A 140 4.17 -15.44 -5.69
C LYS A 140 3.19 -15.41 -4.53
N THR A 141 2.98 -14.23 -3.93
CA THR A 141 2.01 -14.04 -2.85
C THR A 141 0.58 -14.37 -3.31
N LEU A 142 0.21 -13.97 -4.53
CA LEU A 142 -1.09 -14.32 -5.12
C LEU A 142 -1.26 -15.83 -5.39
N ASN A 143 -0.17 -16.55 -5.60
CA ASN A 143 -0.19 -17.98 -5.89
C ASN A 143 -0.20 -18.86 -4.63
N GLU A 144 0.50 -18.44 -3.58
CA GLU A 144 0.82 -19.31 -2.44
C GLU A 144 0.06 -18.98 -1.16
N LEU A 145 -0.38 -17.73 -0.98
CA LEU A 145 -1.09 -17.34 0.24
C LEU A 145 -2.61 -17.49 0.10
N PRO A 146 -3.32 -17.73 1.21
CA PRO A 146 -4.77 -17.85 1.18
C PRO A 146 -5.43 -16.54 0.74
N GLY A 147 -6.39 -16.64 -0.18
CA GLY A 147 -7.19 -15.51 -0.65
C GLY A 147 -8.66 -15.57 -0.20
N PRO A 148 -9.51 -14.61 -0.59
CA PRO A 148 -9.21 -13.38 -1.34
C PRO A 148 -8.09 -12.50 -0.76
N ILE A 149 -7.36 -11.82 -1.64
CA ILE A 149 -6.19 -10.99 -1.30
C ILE A 149 -6.51 -9.51 -1.53
N TYR A 150 -6.21 -8.67 -0.55
CA TYR A 150 -6.35 -7.22 -0.63
C TYR A 150 -4.97 -6.55 -0.72
N ILE A 151 -4.70 -5.85 -1.82
CA ILE A 151 -3.46 -5.12 -2.06
C ILE A 151 -3.73 -3.64 -1.85
N HIS A 152 -2.97 -2.97 -0.99
CA HIS A 152 -3.19 -1.56 -0.72
C HIS A 152 -1.93 -0.71 -0.71
N CYS A 153 -2.12 0.57 -1.02
CA CYS A 153 -1.19 1.64 -0.68
C CYS A 153 -1.93 2.64 0.22
N HIS A 154 -1.46 3.87 0.35
CA HIS A 154 -2.17 4.88 1.15
C HIS A 154 -3.60 5.16 0.63
N HIS A 155 -3.72 5.69 -0.60
CA HIS A 155 -5.02 6.14 -1.15
C HIS A 155 -5.70 5.14 -2.11
N GLY A 156 -5.04 4.05 -2.46
CA GLY A 156 -5.58 3.06 -3.41
C GLY A 156 -5.65 3.51 -4.86
N LYS A 157 -5.01 4.62 -5.21
CA LYS A 157 -5.16 5.28 -6.51
C LYS A 157 -4.02 4.99 -7.48
N HIS A 158 -2.84 4.60 -6.99
CA HIS A 158 -1.60 4.59 -7.76
C HIS A 158 -0.81 3.29 -7.61
N ARG A 159 -0.10 3.14 -6.49
CA ARG A 159 0.79 2.00 -6.24
C ARG A 159 0.03 0.66 -6.20
N SER A 160 -1.02 0.53 -5.39
CA SER A 160 -1.79 -0.72 -5.30
C SER A 160 -2.45 -1.17 -6.60
N PRO A 161 -3.17 -0.33 -7.39
CA PRO A 161 -3.74 -0.80 -8.65
C PRO A 161 -2.67 -1.17 -9.66
N ALA A 162 -1.53 -0.48 -9.69
CA ALA A 162 -0.40 -0.83 -10.54
C ALA A 162 0.21 -2.18 -10.14
N ALA A 163 0.50 -2.39 -8.85
CA ALA A 163 0.99 -3.65 -8.31
C ALA A 163 0.04 -4.81 -8.58
N ALA A 164 -1.25 -4.64 -8.27
CA ALA A 164 -2.26 -5.67 -8.45
C ALA A 164 -2.43 -6.05 -9.93
N ALA A 165 -2.54 -5.05 -10.81
CA ALA A 165 -2.69 -5.27 -12.24
C ALA A 165 -1.44 -5.94 -12.84
N SER A 166 -0.24 -5.44 -12.51
CA SER A 166 1.03 -6.04 -12.96
C SER A 166 1.19 -7.48 -12.48
N ALA A 167 0.89 -7.77 -11.22
CA ALA A 167 1.01 -9.12 -10.67
C ALA A 167 0.02 -10.10 -11.31
N CYS A 168 -1.20 -9.66 -11.62
CA CYS A 168 -2.20 -10.46 -12.32
C CYS A 168 -1.82 -10.73 -13.79
N VAL A 169 -1.20 -9.77 -14.49
CA VAL A 169 -0.64 -9.99 -15.84
C VAL A 169 0.56 -10.95 -15.77
N ALA A 170 1.45 -10.77 -14.79
CA ALA A 170 2.57 -11.66 -14.54
C ALA A 170 2.11 -13.09 -14.19
N GLN A 171 0.95 -13.25 -13.56
CA GLN A 171 0.31 -14.55 -13.32
C GLN A 171 -0.35 -15.15 -14.57
N GLY A 172 -0.54 -14.36 -15.63
CA GLY A 172 -1.30 -14.75 -16.82
C GLY A 172 -2.82 -14.72 -16.64
N THR A 173 -3.32 -14.04 -15.60
CA THR A 173 -4.76 -13.98 -15.27
C THR A 173 -5.48 -12.73 -15.78
N LEU A 174 -4.73 -11.75 -16.30
CA LEU A 174 -5.26 -10.58 -16.97
C LEU A 174 -4.46 -10.29 -18.24
N SER A 175 -5.13 -9.74 -19.25
CA SER A 175 -4.46 -9.11 -20.38
C SER A 175 -3.90 -7.73 -19.99
N GLN A 176 -2.93 -7.24 -20.78
CA GLN A 176 -2.37 -5.90 -20.58
C GLN A 176 -3.42 -4.79 -20.73
N SER A 177 -4.39 -4.94 -21.64
CA SER A 177 -5.46 -3.95 -21.83
C SER A 177 -6.39 -3.86 -20.61
N GLU A 178 -6.76 -5.00 -20.02
CA GLU A 178 -7.54 -5.03 -18.77
C GLU A 178 -6.75 -4.40 -17.62
N ALA A 179 -5.45 -4.70 -17.53
CA ALA A 179 -4.55 -4.14 -16.53
C ALA A 179 -4.47 -2.61 -16.62
N ILE A 180 -4.37 -2.04 -17.83
CA ILE A 180 -4.41 -0.58 -18.03
C ILE A 180 -5.80 -0.01 -17.70
N GLY A 181 -6.87 -0.74 -18.00
CA GLY A 181 -8.23 -0.38 -17.59
C GLY A 181 -8.38 -0.26 -16.07
N ILE A 182 -7.72 -1.11 -15.28
CA ILE A 182 -7.70 -1.03 -13.81
C ILE A 182 -7.04 0.27 -13.33
N LEU A 183 -5.91 0.68 -13.91
CA LEU A 183 -5.26 1.94 -13.54
C LEU A 183 -6.17 3.13 -13.82
N GLN A 184 -6.86 3.13 -14.97
CA GLN A 184 -7.81 4.17 -15.33
C GLN A 184 -9.02 4.20 -14.39
N LEU A 185 -9.58 3.02 -14.07
CA LEU A 185 -10.69 2.88 -13.12
C LEU A 185 -10.32 3.37 -11.72
N ALA A 186 -9.09 3.10 -11.28
CA ALA A 186 -8.55 3.59 -10.03
C ALA A 186 -8.32 5.11 -10.02
N GLY A 187 -8.26 5.75 -11.19
CA GLY A 187 -7.93 7.16 -11.33
C GLY A 187 -6.43 7.41 -11.24
N THR A 188 -5.59 6.45 -11.61
CA THR A 188 -4.13 6.60 -11.59
C THR A 188 -3.72 7.81 -12.41
N ASN A 189 -2.94 8.72 -11.80
CA ASN A 189 -2.50 9.93 -12.49
C ASN A 189 -1.48 9.54 -13.57
N ARG A 190 -1.72 9.94 -14.82
CA ARG A 190 -0.85 9.67 -15.97
C ARG A 190 0.55 10.27 -15.83
N ALA A 191 0.75 11.24 -14.93
CA ALA A 191 2.07 11.76 -14.58
C ALA A 191 3.00 10.68 -14.00
N TYR A 192 2.45 9.65 -13.34
CA TYR A 192 3.21 8.49 -12.85
C TYR A 192 3.51 7.50 -13.98
N ARG A 193 4.27 7.97 -14.98
CA ARG A 193 4.61 7.19 -16.19
C ARG A 193 5.25 5.86 -15.87
N GLY A 194 6.11 5.79 -14.85
CA GLY A 194 6.75 4.53 -14.42
C GLY A 194 5.76 3.43 -14.07
N LEU A 195 4.64 3.77 -13.42
CA LEU A 195 3.59 2.80 -13.09
C LEU A 195 2.86 2.31 -14.36
N PHE A 196 2.56 3.20 -15.30
CA PHE A 196 1.96 2.82 -16.58
C PHE A 196 2.93 1.98 -17.43
N GLU A 197 4.18 2.43 -17.59
CA GLU A 197 5.25 1.71 -18.29
C GLU A 197 5.43 0.30 -17.71
N THR A 198 5.36 0.14 -16.39
CA THR A 198 5.43 -1.17 -15.74
C THR A 198 4.27 -2.07 -16.18
N VAL A 199 3.02 -1.58 -16.12
CA VAL A 199 1.83 -2.37 -16.48
C VAL A 199 1.81 -2.70 -17.98
N GLU A 200 2.29 -1.80 -18.83
CA GLU A 200 2.36 -2.02 -20.29
C GLU A 200 3.41 -3.07 -20.67
N ASN A 201 4.53 -3.15 -19.94
CA ASN A 201 5.69 -3.96 -20.33
C ASN A 201 5.85 -5.26 -19.52
N VAL A 202 5.09 -5.45 -18.44
CA VAL A 202 5.16 -6.68 -17.64
C VAL A 202 4.78 -7.89 -18.49
N LYS A 203 5.49 -8.99 -18.26
CA LYS A 203 5.31 -10.26 -18.96
C LYS A 203 4.88 -11.35 -17.98
N PRO A 204 4.14 -12.37 -18.44
CA PRO A 204 3.90 -13.57 -17.67
C PRO A 204 5.20 -14.17 -17.15
N ILE A 205 5.20 -14.59 -15.89
CA ILE A 205 6.32 -15.27 -15.24
C ILE A 205 5.97 -16.76 -15.16
N ASP A 206 6.93 -17.61 -15.54
CA ASP A 206 6.76 -19.06 -15.41
C ASP A 206 6.51 -19.44 -13.93
N PRO A 207 5.42 -20.16 -13.61
CA PRO A 207 5.15 -20.66 -12.26
C PRO A 207 6.32 -21.43 -11.64
N LEU A 208 7.13 -22.14 -12.44
CA LEU A 208 8.30 -22.85 -11.94
C LEU A 208 9.38 -21.89 -11.44
N GLU A 209 9.58 -20.76 -12.13
CA GLU A 209 10.52 -19.73 -11.70
C GLU A 209 10.03 -19.01 -10.44
N LEU A 210 8.72 -18.73 -10.33
CA LEU A 210 8.11 -18.18 -9.10
C LEU A 210 8.28 -19.12 -7.90
N SER A 211 8.15 -20.43 -8.10
CA SER A 211 8.31 -21.41 -7.02
C SER A 211 9.72 -21.44 -6.44
N LYS A 212 10.74 -21.11 -7.25
CA LYS A 212 12.17 -21.05 -6.85
C LYS A 212 12.53 -19.76 -6.12
N LEU A 213 11.70 -18.71 -6.24
CA LEU A 213 11.94 -17.44 -5.56
C LEU A 213 11.90 -17.65 -4.04
N ASN A 214 13.03 -17.36 -3.38
CA ASN A 214 13.10 -17.36 -1.92
C ASN A 214 12.52 -16.04 -1.39
N PHE A 215 11.24 -16.06 -1.06
CA PHE A 215 10.52 -14.95 -0.46
C PHE A 215 9.66 -15.50 0.67
N ASP A 216 9.88 -15.03 1.88
CA ASP A 216 9.29 -15.54 3.12
C ASP A 216 7.99 -14.83 3.52
N PHE A 217 7.50 -13.93 2.66
CA PHE A 217 6.29 -13.13 2.87
C PHE A 217 6.37 -12.34 4.19
N PRO A 218 7.34 -11.43 4.33
CA PRO A 218 7.57 -10.71 5.57
C PRO A 218 6.36 -9.81 5.87
N ALA A 219 5.88 -9.85 7.13
CA ALA A 219 4.77 -9.01 7.57
C ALA A 219 5.16 -7.52 7.67
N SER A 220 6.45 -7.23 7.77
CA SER A 220 7.04 -5.90 7.69
C SER A 220 8.46 -6.01 7.12
N CYS A 221 8.89 -5.01 6.36
CA CYS A 221 10.27 -4.88 5.91
C CYS A 221 10.85 -3.55 6.41
N ASP A 222 12.17 -3.50 6.53
CA ASP A 222 12.87 -2.26 6.77
C ASP A 222 12.77 -1.36 5.53
N VAL A 223 12.31 -0.13 5.70
CA VAL A 223 12.29 0.89 4.67
C VAL A 223 13.43 1.88 4.89
N PRO A 224 13.96 2.54 3.84
CA PRO A 224 14.99 3.55 4.00
C PRO A 224 14.56 4.65 4.99
N PRO A 225 15.47 5.20 5.82
CA PRO A 225 15.13 6.23 6.81
C PRO A 225 14.41 7.45 6.21
N LEU A 226 14.76 7.84 4.98
CA LEU A 226 14.07 8.92 4.26
C LEU A 226 12.59 8.60 4.03
N VAL A 227 12.25 7.35 3.69
CA VAL A 227 10.85 6.92 3.48
C VAL A 227 10.08 6.95 4.80
N ASP A 228 10.66 6.43 5.88
CA ASP A 228 10.04 6.44 7.21
C ASP A 228 9.77 7.89 7.69
N ALA A 229 10.74 8.78 7.50
CA ALA A 229 10.59 10.20 7.82
C ALA A 229 9.52 10.90 6.97
N MET A 230 9.42 10.58 5.67
CA MET A 230 8.36 11.11 4.79
C MET A 230 6.96 10.65 5.24
N VAL A 231 6.82 9.39 5.67
CA VAL A 231 5.56 8.86 6.20
C VAL A 231 5.16 9.58 7.49
N ALA A 232 6.10 9.74 8.43
CA ALA A 232 5.84 10.47 9.67
C ALA A 232 5.45 11.93 9.41
N LEU A 233 6.14 12.58 8.47
CA LEU A 233 5.84 13.95 8.05
C LEU A 233 4.46 14.07 7.42
N GLU A 234 4.04 13.12 6.57
CA GLU A 234 2.70 13.10 5.97
C GLU A 234 1.59 12.98 7.01
N VAL A 235 1.77 12.15 8.06
CA VAL A 235 0.79 12.02 9.15
C VAL A 235 0.59 13.36 9.88
N THR A 236 1.68 14.03 10.25
CA THR A 236 1.62 15.35 10.89
C THR A 236 1.02 16.40 9.94
N PHE A 237 1.38 16.32 8.66
CA PHE A 237 0.83 17.19 7.61
C PHE A 237 -0.69 17.06 7.51
N ALA A 238 -1.22 15.83 7.47
CA ALA A 238 -2.65 15.55 7.35
C ALA A 238 -3.45 16.10 8.53
N LYS A 239 -2.90 16.05 9.75
CA LYS A 239 -3.54 16.64 10.93
C LYS A 239 -3.66 18.16 10.81
N LEU A 240 -2.57 18.83 10.43
CA LEU A 240 -2.54 20.29 10.26
C LEU A 240 -3.38 20.75 9.07
N ASP A 241 -3.47 19.95 8.00
CA ASP A 241 -4.24 20.33 6.81
C ASP A 241 -5.73 20.50 7.09
N LYS A 242 -6.28 19.76 8.06
CA LYS A 242 -7.68 19.93 8.51
C LYS A 242 -7.94 21.37 8.99
N PHE A 243 -7.02 21.93 9.77
CA PHE A 243 -7.11 23.32 10.24
C PHE A 243 -6.90 24.31 9.11
N ALA A 244 -5.96 24.03 8.19
CA ALA A 244 -5.72 24.88 7.03
C ALA A 244 -6.95 24.99 6.13
N ILE A 245 -7.64 23.87 5.85
CA ILE A 245 -8.91 23.84 5.11
C ILE A 245 -10.01 24.62 5.86
N GLY A 246 -10.05 24.51 7.19
CA GLY A 246 -10.92 25.30 8.07
C GLY A 246 -10.53 26.78 8.19
N GLY A 247 -9.51 27.24 7.46
CA GLY A 247 -9.03 28.63 7.51
C GLY A 247 -8.40 28.99 8.85
N TRP A 248 -7.76 28.03 9.52
CA TRP A 248 -7.11 28.17 10.83
C TRP A 248 -8.07 28.63 11.93
N LYS A 249 -9.34 28.23 11.82
CA LYS A 249 -10.35 28.41 12.86
C LYS A 249 -10.40 27.16 13.73
N SER A 250 -10.72 27.34 15.01
CA SER A 250 -10.91 26.23 15.94
C SER A 250 -12.04 25.32 15.44
N LEU A 251 -11.78 24.01 15.36
CA LEU A 251 -12.79 23.00 15.04
C LEU A 251 -13.54 22.58 16.32
N ASP A 252 -12.81 22.41 17.43
CA ASP A 252 -13.31 22.39 18.81
C ASP A 252 -12.18 22.75 19.80
N ALA A 253 -12.43 22.76 21.11
CA ALA A 253 -11.45 23.16 22.13
C ALA A 253 -10.30 22.16 22.31
N THR A 254 -10.55 20.86 22.10
CA THR A 254 -9.55 19.79 22.24
C THR A 254 -8.58 19.75 21.06
N GLU A 255 -9.07 19.87 19.84
CA GLU A 255 -8.26 19.91 18.62
C GLU A 255 -7.38 21.18 18.55
N SER A 256 -7.89 22.28 19.10
CA SER A 256 -7.16 23.55 19.24
C SER A 256 -5.94 23.47 20.15
N LEU A 257 -5.95 22.56 21.14
CA LEU A 257 -4.83 22.35 22.05
C LEU A 257 -3.73 21.47 21.43
N ASP A 258 -4.08 20.59 20.49
CA ASP A 258 -3.11 19.73 19.78
C ASP A 258 -2.42 20.46 18.62
N THR A 259 -3.07 21.46 18.00
CA THR A 259 -2.53 22.14 16.81
C THR A 259 -1.11 22.73 17.03
N PRO A 260 -0.81 23.43 18.14
CA PRO A 260 0.54 23.92 18.41
C PRO A 260 1.57 22.79 18.51
N HIS A 261 1.20 21.66 19.11
CA HIS A 261 2.07 20.49 19.22
C HIS A 261 2.37 19.88 17.84
N GLN A 262 1.34 19.71 17.00
CA GLN A 262 1.54 19.22 15.62
C GLN A 262 2.43 20.16 14.79
N ALA A 263 2.36 21.48 15.02
CA ALA A 263 3.24 22.44 14.36
C ALA A 263 4.71 22.33 14.80
N VAL A 264 4.97 22.00 16.07
CA VAL A 264 6.32 21.66 16.57
C VAL A 264 6.83 20.40 15.86
N LEU A 265 6.03 19.32 15.88
CA LEU A 265 6.41 18.06 15.24
C LEU A 265 6.71 18.24 13.74
N LEU A 266 5.94 19.07 13.04
CA LEU A 266 6.20 19.35 11.63
C LEU A 266 7.59 19.96 11.41
N GLN A 267 7.99 20.94 12.23
CA GLN A 267 9.31 21.55 12.15
C GLN A 267 10.41 20.55 12.51
N GLU A 268 10.20 19.74 13.54
CA GLU A 268 11.15 18.69 13.96
C GLU A 268 11.33 17.63 12.87
N HIS A 269 10.26 17.20 12.20
CA HIS A 269 10.36 16.25 11.09
C HIS A 269 11.29 16.77 9.98
N PHE A 270 11.19 18.04 9.59
CA PHE A 270 12.08 18.61 8.58
C PHE A 270 13.53 18.74 9.07
N GLU A 271 13.74 19.09 10.34
CA GLU A 271 15.07 19.15 10.96
C GLU A 271 15.74 17.77 10.97
N GLU A 272 15.03 16.74 11.43
CA GLU A 272 15.54 15.36 11.45
C GLU A 272 15.77 14.82 10.04
N LEU A 273 14.88 15.15 9.10
CA LEU A 273 15.03 14.77 7.71
C LEU A 273 16.32 15.32 7.10
N LEU A 274 16.67 16.58 7.39
CA LEU A 274 17.91 17.21 6.92
C LEU A 274 19.17 16.59 7.55
N ARG A 275 19.05 15.84 8.65
CA ARG A 275 20.17 15.13 9.31
C ARG A 275 20.47 13.76 8.71
N LEU A 276 19.51 13.16 7.99
CA LEU A 276 19.67 11.84 7.39
C LEU A 276 20.85 11.79 6.41
N ASP A 277 21.66 10.73 6.50
CA ASP A 277 22.78 10.51 5.57
C ASP A 277 22.30 10.37 4.12
N ASP A 278 21.14 9.74 3.91
CA ASP A 278 20.52 9.61 2.59
C ASP A 278 20.30 10.99 1.93
N VAL A 279 19.85 11.99 2.69
CA VAL A 279 19.59 13.36 2.20
C VAL A 279 20.89 14.09 1.81
N LYS A 280 22.03 13.73 2.40
CA LYS A 280 23.34 14.27 2.01
C LYS A 280 23.73 13.82 0.60
N ASN A 281 23.24 12.66 0.14
CA ASN A 281 23.52 12.13 -1.19
C ASN A 281 22.64 12.73 -2.30
N TYR A 282 21.57 13.45 -1.96
CA TYR A 282 20.74 14.14 -2.96
C TYR A 282 21.42 15.42 -3.50
N PRO A 283 20.98 15.94 -4.66
CA PRO A 283 21.48 17.21 -5.19
C PRO A 283 21.18 18.40 -4.27
N GLY A 284 21.98 19.48 -4.38
CA GLY A 284 21.77 20.73 -3.64
C GLY A 284 20.31 21.23 -3.65
N PRO A 285 19.67 21.31 -4.84
CA PRO A 285 18.30 21.82 -4.91
C PRO A 285 17.24 20.95 -4.20
N PHE A 286 17.50 19.68 -3.94
CA PHE A 286 16.63 18.86 -3.09
C PHE A 286 16.68 19.33 -1.64
N ARG A 287 17.90 19.55 -1.11
CA ARG A 287 18.10 20.06 0.25
C ARG A 287 17.59 21.48 0.42
N ASP A 288 17.67 22.30 -0.62
CA ASP A 288 17.18 23.68 -0.57
C ASP A 288 15.65 23.70 -0.39
N LEU A 289 14.91 22.87 -1.12
CA LEU A 289 13.44 22.73 -0.94
C LEU A 289 13.06 22.21 0.45
N LEU A 290 13.84 21.29 1.02
CA LEU A 290 13.64 20.83 2.40
C LEU A 290 13.87 21.95 3.42
N LYS A 291 14.92 22.75 3.25
CA LYS A 291 15.20 23.92 4.11
C LYS A 291 14.13 25.00 3.97
N GLU A 292 13.64 25.26 2.76
CA GLU A 292 12.53 26.19 2.56
C GLU A 292 11.26 25.72 3.29
N SER A 293 10.96 24.43 3.19
CA SER A 293 9.83 23.81 3.89
C SER A 293 10.01 23.88 5.41
N GLN A 294 11.23 23.63 5.91
CA GLN A 294 11.59 23.77 7.32
C GLN A 294 11.39 25.21 7.83
N LEU A 295 11.87 26.21 7.10
CA LEU A 295 11.73 27.62 7.48
C LEU A 295 10.27 28.04 7.49
N ALA A 296 9.47 27.58 6.54
CA ALA A 296 8.03 27.83 6.54
C ALA A 296 7.33 27.10 7.70
N ALA A 297 7.74 25.87 8.05
CA ALA A 297 7.22 25.14 9.21
C ALA A 297 7.56 25.86 10.53
N LEU A 298 8.78 26.38 10.69
CA LEU A 298 9.17 27.19 11.85
C LEU A 298 8.31 28.44 12.00
N ARG A 299 7.92 29.09 10.90
CA ARG A 299 6.99 30.24 10.93
C ARG A 299 5.59 29.81 11.37
N VAL A 300 5.08 28.69 10.86
CA VAL A 300 3.79 28.11 11.28
C VAL A 300 3.81 27.81 12.79
N GLN A 301 4.85 27.11 13.27
CA GLN A 301 5.07 26.84 14.69
C GLN A 301 5.11 28.12 15.53
N SER A 302 5.86 29.14 15.10
CA SER A 302 6.01 30.39 15.85
C SER A 302 4.69 31.16 15.98
N MET A 303 3.85 31.12 14.95
CA MET A 303 2.52 31.75 14.96
C MET A 303 1.50 30.97 15.81
N LEU A 304 1.67 29.65 15.94
CA LEU A 304 0.81 28.80 16.74
C LEU A 304 1.33 28.57 18.18
N ASN A 305 2.48 29.14 18.53
CA ASN A 305 3.10 28.94 19.83
C ASN A 305 2.19 29.48 20.95
N PRO A 306 1.91 28.70 22.01
CA PRO A 306 1.05 29.12 23.12
C PRO A 306 1.53 30.38 23.86
N ASN A 307 2.83 30.71 23.78
CA ASN A 307 3.39 31.93 24.39
C ASN A 307 3.16 33.20 23.55
N THR A 308 2.71 33.07 22.30
CA THR A 308 2.40 34.19 21.38
C THR A 308 0.93 34.24 20.98
N SER A 309 0.21 33.10 20.97
CA SER A 309 -1.25 33.04 20.78
C SER A 309 -1.86 31.94 21.65
N ALA A 310 -2.63 32.34 22.66
CA ALA A 310 -3.41 31.40 23.46
C ALA A 310 -4.64 30.92 22.66
N ILE A 311 -4.59 29.68 22.15
CA ILE A 311 -5.71 28.97 21.48
C ILE A 311 -5.99 29.53 20.06
N LEU A 312 -6.34 28.67 19.09
CA LEU A 312 -6.69 29.09 17.72
C LEU A 312 -7.75 30.21 17.67
N SER A 313 -8.60 30.30 18.70
CA SER A 313 -9.62 31.33 18.87
C SER A 313 -9.05 32.74 19.05
N ALA A 314 -7.82 32.89 19.53
CA ALA A 314 -7.17 34.20 19.72
C ALA A 314 -6.44 34.72 18.48
N LEU A 315 -6.35 33.91 17.40
CA LEU A 315 -5.72 34.35 16.16
C LEU A 315 -6.50 35.52 15.53
N THR A 316 -5.80 36.58 15.13
CA THR A 316 -6.40 37.66 14.35
C THR A 316 -6.57 37.24 12.87
N PRO A 317 -7.37 37.96 12.06
CA PRO A 317 -7.45 37.71 10.62
C PRO A 317 -6.09 37.70 9.92
N GLU A 318 -5.19 38.61 10.29
CA GLU A 318 -3.84 38.74 9.72
C GLU A 318 -2.97 37.52 10.06
N HIS A 319 -3.06 37.01 11.29
CA HIS A 319 -2.37 35.78 11.68
C HIS A 319 -2.85 34.57 10.87
N ARG A 320 -4.18 34.44 10.67
CA ARG A 320 -4.74 33.34 9.86
C ARG A 320 -4.33 33.42 8.40
N GLU A 321 -4.26 34.61 7.84
CA GLU A 321 -3.76 34.82 6.48
C GLU A 321 -2.29 34.43 6.38
N ALA A 322 -1.44 34.88 7.30
CA ALA A 322 -0.03 34.53 7.35
C ALA A 322 0.20 33.02 7.51
N LEU A 323 -0.59 32.34 8.35
CA LEU A 323 -0.60 30.88 8.45
C LEU A 323 -0.97 30.22 7.12
N GLY A 324 -2.00 30.72 6.44
CA GLY A 324 -2.40 30.25 5.12
C GLY A 324 -1.30 30.39 4.07
N VAL A 325 -0.58 31.51 4.06
CA VAL A 325 0.55 31.75 3.15
C VAL A 325 1.69 30.76 3.41
N ASN A 326 2.12 30.61 4.67
CA ASN A 326 3.22 29.70 5.00
C ASN A 326 2.85 28.23 4.76
N TRP A 327 1.60 27.83 5.04
CA TRP A 327 1.12 26.49 4.72
C TRP A 327 1.14 26.19 3.22
N LYS A 328 0.67 27.13 2.40
CA LYS A 328 0.75 27.02 0.93
C LYS A 328 2.20 26.92 0.46
N SER A 329 3.13 27.65 1.08
CA SER A 329 4.56 27.57 0.77
C SER A 329 5.10 26.16 1.01
N ILE A 330 4.78 25.53 2.15
CA ILE A 330 5.21 24.16 2.45
C ILE A 330 4.62 23.19 1.41
N ARG A 331 3.34 23.33 1.07
CA ARG A 331 2.69 22.49 0.04
C ARG A 331 3.34 22.61 -1.32
N SER A 332 3.66 23.84 -1.75
CA SER A 332 4.33 24.08 -3.02
C SER A 332 5.70 23.42 -3.02
N ALA A 333 6.52 23.68 -2.00
CA ALA A 333 7.86 23.10 -1.89
C ALA A 333 7.84 21.57 -1.87
N CYS A 334 6.89 20.94 -1.15
CA CYS A 334 6.70 19.48 -1.17
C CYS A 334 6.32 18.99 -2.57
N THR A 335 5.41 19.69 -3.25
CA THR A 335 4.96 19.34 -4.61
C THR A 335 6.12 19.45 -5.60
N ASP A 336 6.87 20.54 -5.55
CA ASP A 336 8.01 20.81 -6.44
C ASP A 336 9.15 19.80 -6.18
N CYS A 337 9.41 19.48 -4.92
CA CYS A 337 10.41 18.48 -4.54
C CYS A 337 10.02 17.09 -5.06
N HIS A 338 8.77 16.67 -4.85
CA HIS A 338 8.28 15.40 -5.37
C HIS A 338 8.30 15.36 -6.89
N GLN A 339 7.79 16.37 -7.58
CA GLN A 339 7.82 16.42 -9.04
C GLN A 339 9.23 16.37 -9.62
N ARG A 340 10.22 16.96 -8.94
CA ARG A 340 11.59 17.02 -9.46
C ARG A 340 12.43 15.79 -9.12
N PHE A 341 12.26 15.22 -7.93
CA PHE A 341 13.18 14.22 -7.39
C PHE A 341 12.55 12.86 -7.12
N ARG A 342 11.22 12.78 -7.01
CA ARG A 342 10.48 11.52 -6.85
C ARG A 342 9.79 11.10 -8.15
N ASP A 343 9.17 12.07 -8.83
CA ASP A 343 8.30 11.87 -9.99
C ASP A 343 8.80 12.69 -11.23
N PRO A 344 10.11 12.65 -11.58
CA PRO A 344 10.68 13.55 -12.58
C PRO A 344 9.99 13.44 -13.95
N PRO A 345 9.66 14.58 -14.59
CA PRO A 345 9.27 14.55 -15.99
C PRO A 345 10.50 14.18 -16.85
N LYS A 346 10.60 12.93 -17.31
CA LYS A 346 11.31 12.55 -18.54
C LYS A 346 10.91 13.40 -19.74
#